data_AF-A0A0B2BRE5-F1
#
_entry.id   AF-A0A0B2BRE5-F1
#
_cell.length_a   1.000
_cell.length_b   1.000
_cell.length_c   1.000
_cell.angle_alpha   90.00
_cell.angle_beta   90.00
_cell.angle_gamma   90.00
#
_symmetry.space_group_name_H-M   'P 1'
#
loop_
_entity.id
_entity.type
_entity.pdbx_description
1 polymer ?
#
loop_
_entity_poly.entity_id
_entity_poly.type
_entity_poly.pdbx_seq_one_letter_code
_entity_poly.pdbx_strand_id
1 'polypeptide(L)'
;MAFKKELLNRKITEAGITQVKLAELVGVDPRTVNRWLRGDKPPRNSYIRKLAKELHCRPEDFDPRYADGEDQIHIESRISAASHNAYSVMKLAYGVDEQAIIELAPVLFSIVAARAVNLPHREQEQYAELVRLAETCGLPRPHRFDNHVDAESFLIDEQAAQEGKCFGLEAEDQLQADPRNLFAEAMRRLIGEASSDVEMDQYFAPAGATPTALGFNPHIVLYNRIAEGNDEIVRRLTMGDVRLSRSITKAELNADHDLNAAVEIIRQDLAEQATKHRTKLAARREKELRRLEAWRASYHGNYPDQAKEYDDLVAAYCKPEGWYPDYFSVPDREENDASPFSETRFIDDDLLRARHDASGRGELWLSFNTPEAQRFRELEQHRRRSRKEFQEMDR
;
A
#
# COMPACT_ATOMS: atom_id res chain seq x y z
N MET A 1 -23.31 -10.56 16.92
CA MET A 1 -22.92 -11.98 16.77
C MET A 1 -23.94 -12.68 15.88
N ALA A 2 -23.50 -13.59 15.00
CA ALA A 2 -24.30 -14.13 13.89
C ALA A 2 -24.90 -15.53 14.17
N PHE A 3 -25.04 -15.92 15.45
CA PHE A 3 -25.65 -17.19 15.83
C PHE A 3 -27.16 -17.17 15.54
N LYS A 4 -27.64 -18.07 14.68
CA LYS A 4 -29.03 -18.18 14.23
C LYS A 4 -29.89 -18.97 15.22
N LYS A 5 -30.39 -18.30 16.26
CA LYS A 5 -31.25 -18.91 17.28
C LYS A 5 -32.55 -19.50 16.71
N GLU A 6 -33.10 -18.90 15.67
CA GLU A 6 -34.30 -19.36 14.99
C GLU A 6 -34.06 -20.71 14.31
N LEU A 7 -32.86 -20.91 13.75
CA LEU A 7 -32.45 -22.19 13.17
C LEU A 7 -32.31 -23.27 14.24
N LEU A 8 -31.73 -22.94 15.40
CA LEU A 8 -31.64 -23.86 16.53
C LEU A 8 -33.04 -24.31 16.98
N ASN A 9 -33.98 -23.38 17.14
CA ASN A 9 -35.34 -23.73 17.55
C ASN A 9 -36.04 -24.64 16.52
N ARG A 10 -35.82 -24.36 15.23
CA ARG A 10 -36.35 -25.19 14.13
C ARG A 10 -35.76 -26.60 14.14
N LYS A 11 -34.43 -26.72 14.28
CA LYS A 11 -33.72 -28.00 14.28
C LYS A 11 -34.07 -28.87 15.49
N ILE A 12 -34.27 -28.27 16.66
CA ILE A 12 -34.80 -28.97 17.84
C ILE A 12 -36.19 -29.56 17.56
N THR A 13 -37.04 -28.76 16.92
CA THR A 13 -38.41 -29.18 16.54
C THR A 13 -38.37 -30.31 15.51
N GLU A 14 -37.55 -30.19 14.46
CA GLU A 14 -37.36 -31.20 13.42
C GLU A 14 -36.81 -32.52 13.98
N ALA A 15 -35.88 -32.44 14.94
CA ALA A 15 -35.32 -33.60 15.62
C ALA A 15 -36.29 -34.23 16.65
N GLY A 16 -37.42 -33.58 16.96
CA GLY A 16 -38.41 -34.08 17.91
C GLY A 16 -37.89 -34.18 19.36
N ILE A 17 -36.83 -33.45 19.71
CA ILE A 17 -36.20 -33.50 21.03
C ILE A 17 -36.60 -32.31 21.89
N THR A 18 -36.62 -32.49 23.21
CA THR A 18 -36.89 -31.41 24.16
C THR A 18 -35.62 -30.62 24.48
N GLN A 19 -35.76 -29.39 24.99
CA GLN A 19 -34.63 -28.57 25.44
C GLN A 19 -33.81 -29.27 26.54
N VAL A 20 -34.48 -30.00 27.43
CA VAL A 20 -33.83 -30.81 28.48
C VAL A 20 -33.03 -31.93 27.83
N LYS A 21 -33.60 -32.61 26.83
CA LYS A 21 -32.89 -33.69 26.14
C LYS A 21 -31.67 -33.20 25.37
N LEU A 22 -31.78 -32.05 24.70
CA LEU A 22 -30.64 -31.42 24.03
C LEU A 22 -29.56 -31.01 25.03
N ALA A 23 -29.95 -30.49 26.20
CA ALA A 23 -29.01 -30.10 27.25
C ALA A 23 -28.20 -31.32 27.76
N GLU A 24 -28.86 -32.47 27.93
CA GLU A 24 -28.19 -33.75 28.23
C GLU A 24 -27.20 -34.15 27.14
N LEU A 25 -27.63 -34.14 25.87
CA LEU A 25 -26.81 -34.57 24.73
C LEU A 25 -25.56 -33.69 24.54
N VAL A 26 -25.70 -32.39 24.77
CA VAL A 26 -24.59 -31.41 24.62
C VAL A 26 -23.73 -31.31 25.90
N GLY A 27 -24.22 -31.81 27.03
CA GLY A 27 -23.55 -31.77 28.33
C GLY A 27 -23.55 -30.39 28.98
N VAL A 28 -24.69 -29.70 28.98
CA VAL A 28 -24.88 -28.38 29.59
C VAL A 28 -26.14 -28.32 30.45
N ASP A 29 -26.26 -27.31 31.30
CA ASP A 29 -27.50 -27.08 32.07
C ASP A 29 -28.65 -26.62 31.14
N PRO A 30 -29.90 -27.08 31.32
CA PRO A 30 -31.05 -26.65 30.51
C PRO A 30 -31.27 -25.13 30.46
N ARG A 31 -30.90 -24.38 31.51
CA ARG A 31 -30.95 -22.92 31.52
C ARG A 31 -29.98 -22.31 30.51
N THR A 32 -28.88 -22.99 30.22
CA THR A 32 -27.89 -22.56 29.22
C THR A 32 -28.47 -22.69 27.81
N VAL A 33 -29.13 -23.81 27.49
CA VAL A 33 -29.86 -23.99 26.23
C VAL A 33 -30.97 -22.96 26.08
N ASN A 34 -31.73 -22.68 27.15
CA ASN A 34 -32.77 -21.65 27.13
C ASN A 34 -32.18 -20.25 26.83
N ARG A 35 -31.03 -19.89 27.42
CA ARG A 35 -30.32 -18.63 27.09
C ARG A 35 -29.91 -18.56 25.61
N TRP A 36 -29.50 -19.67 25.01
CA TRP A 36 -29.16 -19.74 23.59
C TRP A 36 -30.39 -19.51 22.70
N LEU A 37 -31.52 -20.13 23.06
CA LEU A 37 -32.78 -20.00 22.33
C LEU A 37 -33.41 -18.62 22.42
N ARG A 38 -33.25 -17.92 23.57
CA ARG A 38 -33.69 -16.53 23.72
C ARG A 38 -32.78 -15.55 22.99
N GLY A 39 -31.52 -15.92 22.82
CA GLY A 39 -30.48 -15.08 22.23
C GLY A 39 -29.75 -14.18 23.25
N ASP A 40 -29.93 -14.44 24.55
CA ASP A 40 -29.31 -13.64 25.62
C ASP A 40 -27.78 -13.76 25.60
N LYS A 41 -27.28 -14.98 25.33
CA LYS A 41 -25.86 -15.29 25.24
C LYS A 41 -25.67 -16.42 24.24
N PRO A 42 -24.98 -16.24 23.11
CA PRO A 42 -24.79 -17.33 22.15
C PRO A 42 -23.85 -18.42 22.70
N PRO A 43 -23.95 -19.66 22.18
CA PRO A 43 -23.04 -20.75 22.51
C PRO A 43 -21.60 -20.42 22.06
N ARG A 44 -20.61 -20.99 22.76
CA ARG A 44 -19.21 -20.99 22.31
C ARG A 44 -19.02 -22.00 21.16
N ASN A 45 -17.97 -21.86 20.35
CA ASN A 45 -17.68 -22.77 19.22
C ASN A 45 -17.66 -24.25 19.64
N SER A 46 -17.11 -24.58 20.81
CA SER A 46 -17.11 -25.96 21.33
C SER A 46 -18.53 -26.53 21.51
N TYR A 47 -19.51 -25.69 21.84
CA TYR A 47 -20.92 -26.08 21.95
C TYR A 47 -21.65 -26.04 20.60
N ILE A 48 -21.29 -25.12 19.69
CA ILE A 48 -21.84 -25.10 18.32
C ILE A 48 -21.50 -26.41 17.60
N ARG A 49 -20.28 -26.92 17.75
CA ARG A 49 -19.86 -28.22 17.20
C ARG A 49 -20.73 -29.37 17.71
N LYS A 50 -20.97 -29.39 19.03
CA LYS A 50 -21.82 -30.41 19.67
C LYS A 50 -23.27 -30.30 19.21
N LEU A 51 -23.82 -29.09 19.15
CA LEU A 51 -25.17 -28.85 18.64
C LEU A 51 -25.30 -29.33 17.19
N ALA A 52 -24.35 -28.98 16.32
CA ALA A 52 -24.32 -29.39 14.93
C ALA A 52 -24.26 -30.92 14.78
N LYS A 53 -23.43 -31.59 15.58
CA LYS A 53 -23.33 -33.05 15.62
C LYS A 53 -24.65 -33.71 16.04
N GLU A 54 -25.25 -33.26 17.12
CA GLU A 54 -26.49 -33.85 17.68
C GLU A 54 -27.73 -33.53 16.84
N LEU A 55 -27.73 -32.40 16.12
CA LEU A 55 -28.84 -31.95 15.27
C LEU A 55 -28.61 -32.24 13.78
N HIS A 56 -27.57 -33.00 13.45
CA HIS A 56 -27.23 -33.43 12.09
C HIS A 56 -27.18 -32.28 11.07
N CYS A 57 -26.53 -31.18 11.43
CA CYS A 57 -26.30 -30.06 10.54
C CYS A 57 -24.83 -29.62 10.61
N ARG A 58 -24.47 -28.64 9.78
CA ARG A 58 -23.12 -28.09 9.83
C ARG A 58 -23.01 -27.01 10.91
N PRO A 59 -21.87 -26.87 11.61
CA PRO A 59 -21.64 -25.77 12.53
C PRO A 59 -21.83 -24.38 11.89
N GLU A 60 -21.44 -24.24 10.61
CA GLU A 60 -21.58 -23.00 9.85
C GLU A 60 -23.05 -22.62 9.57
N ASP A 61 -23.96 -23.60 9.63
CA ASP A 61 -25.39 -23.33 9.49
C ASP A 61 -25.89 -22.51 10.68
N PHE A 62 -25.40 -22.81 11.89
CA PHE A 62 -25.74 -22.11 13.13
C PHE A 62 -25.04 -20.78 13.28
N ASP A 63 -23.74 -20.72 12.95
CA ASP A 63 -22.98 -19.48 12.93
C ASP A 63 -22.10 -19.47 11.68
N PRO A 64 -22.40 -18.63 10.67
CA PRO A 64 -21.59 -18.54 9.45
C PRO A 64 -20.13 -18.18 9.70
N ARG A 65 -19.78 -17.65 10.88
CA ARG A 65 -18.42 -17.33 11.30
C ARG A 65 -17.75 -18.46 12.09
N TYR A 66 -18.38 -19.63 12.16
CA TYR A 66 -17.82 -20.78 12.84
C TYR A 66 -16.51 -21.23 12.16
N ALA A 67 -15.42 -21.20 12.90
CA ALA A 67 -14.17 -21.89 12.57
C ALA A 67 -13.95 -23.00 13.61
N ASP A 68 -13.64 -24.22 13.14
CA ASP A 68 -13.45 -25.42 13.98
C ASP A 68 -12.47 -25.11 15.13
N GLY A 69 -13.03 -25.07 16.35
CA GLY A 69 -12.32 -24.67 17.56
C GLY A 69 -11.51 -25.84 18.14
N GLU A 70 -10.35 -26.09 17.55
CA GLU A 70 -9.17 -26.73 18.15
C GLU A 70 -7.94 -26.49 17.25
N ASP A 71 -8.15 -26.36 15.94
CA ASP A 71 -7.15 -25.97 14.93
C ASP A 71 -7.41 -24.56 14.39
N GLN A 72 -7.69 -23.59 15.28
CA GLN A 72 -7.70 -22.19 14.82
C GLN A 72 -6.28 -21.80 14.41
N ILE A 73 -6.05 -21.75 13.10
CA ILE A 73 -4.80 -21.22 12.54
C ILE A 73 -4.81 -19.72 12.78
N HIS A 74 -4.13 -19.28 13.83
CA HIS A 74 -3.87 -17.87 14.05
C HIS A 74 -2.90 -17.37 12.98
N ILE A 75 -3.44 -16.63 12.01
CA ILE A 75 -2.64 -15.92 11.03
C ILE A 75 -2.20 -14.59 11.66
N GLU A 76 -1.07 -14.60 12.36
CA GLU A 76 -0.41 -13.36 12.77
C GLU A 76 0.38 -12.82 11.58
N SER A 77 -0.21 -11.84 10.88
CA SER A 77 0.41 -11.18 9.74
C SER A 77 0.54 -9.68 10.00
N ARG A 78 1.72 -9.12 9.71
CA ARG A 78 1.91 -7.66 9.63
C ARG A 78 1.50 -7.20 8.24
N ILE A 79 0.30 -6.66 8.13
CA ILE A 79 -0.21 -6.05 6.89
C ILE A 79 0.14 -4.55 6.83
N SER A 80 0.25 -4.02 5.61
CA SER A 80 0.47 -2.59 5.38
C SER A 80 -0.78 -1.78 5.74
N ALA A 81 -0.60 -0.48 5.98
CA ALA A 81 -1.72 0.44 6.19
C ALA A 81 -2.64 0.49 4.95
N ALA A 82 -2.09 0.41 3.74
CA ALA A 82 -2.86 0.34 2.49
C ALA A 82 -3.77 -0.90 2.45
N SER A 83 -3.25 -2.09 2.79
CA SER A 83 -4.07 -3.31 2.88
C SER A 83 -5.19 -3.18 3.91
N HIS A 84 -4.88 -2.61 5.06
CA HIS A 84 -5.88 -2.40 6.11
C HIS A 84 -6.95 -1.37 5.71
N ASN A 85 -6.59 -0.32 4.97
CA ASN A 85 -7.54 0.62 4.38
C ASN A 85 -8.45 -0.11 3.38
N ALA A 86 -7.87 -0.94 2.50
CA ALA A 86 -8.63 -1.71 1.52
C ALA A 86 -9.64 -2.66 2.18
N TYR A 87 -9.25 -3.39 3.24
CA TYR A 87 -10.18 -4.21 4.03
C TYR A 87 -11.35 -3.40 4.59
N SER A 88 -11.06 -2.21 5.11
CA SER A 88 -12.08 -1.35 5.71
C SER A 88 -13.06 -0.82 4.66
N VAL A 89 -12.56 -0.51 3.46
CA VAL A 89 -13.38 -0.10 2.30
C VAL A 89 -14.24 -1.23 1.81
N MET A 90 -13.67 -2.42 1.60
CA MET A 90 -14.43 -3.58 1.15
C MET A 90 -15.53 -3.97 2.14
N LYS A 91 -15.28 -3.80 3.44
CA LYS A 91 -16.31 -3.96 4.48
C LYS A 91 -17.45 -2.96 4.32
N LEU A 92 -17.15 -1.68 4.10
CA LEU A 92 -18.19 -0.65 3.93
C LEU A 92 -18.95 -0.79 2.61
N ALA A 93 -18.24 -1.03 1.51
CA ALA A 93 -18.82 -1.04 0.17
C ALA A 93 -19.54 -2.35 -0.16
N TYR A 94 -18.97 -3.48 0.25
CA TYR A 94 -19.46 -4.81 -0.12
C TYR A 94 -19.99 -5.64 1.06
N GLY A 95 -19.87 -5.14 2.30
CA GLY A 95 -20.33 -5.84 3.49
C GLY A 95 -19.48 -7.07 3.86
N VAL A 96 -18.27 -7.19 3.33
CA VAL A 96 -17.39 -8.35 3.51
C VAL A 96 -16.35 -8.07 4.61
N ASP A 97 -16.24 -8.96 5.59
CA ASP A 97 -15.23 -8.84 6.64
C ASP A 97 -13.86 -9.43 6.22
N GLU A 98 -12.82 -9.08 6.99
CA GLU A 98 -11.45 -9.50 6.72
C GLU A 98 -11.30 -11.03 6.69
N GLN A 99 -12.04 -11.75 7.54
CA GLN A 99 -12.03 -13.21 7.58
C GLN A 99 -12.50 -13.79 6.24
N ALA A 100 -13.66 -13.34 5.72
CA ALA A 100 -14.17 -13.83 4.45
C ALA A 100 -13.20 -13.53 3.29
N ILE A 101 -12.52 -12.39 3.32
CA ILE A 101 -11.50 -12.05 2.30
C ILE A 101 -10.30 -12.99 2.39
N ILE A 102 -9.82 -13.29 3.60
CA ILE A 102 -8.72 -14.22 3.83
C ILE A 102 -9.10 -15.64 3.37
N GLU A 103 -10.31 -16.09 3.65
CA GLU A 103 -10.80 -17.41 3.23
C GLU A 103 -10.94 -17.52 1.69
N LEU A 104 -11.32 -16.44 1.01
CA LEU A 104 -11.39 -16.39 -0.44
C LEU A 104 -10.03 -16.18 -1.12
N ALA A 105 -9.02 -15.67 -0.40
CA ALA A 105 -7.74 -15.31 -0.97
C ALA A 105 -7.05 -16.45 -1.74
N PRO A 106 -7.00 -17.72 -1.27
CA PRO A 106 -6.39 -18.81 -2.03
C PRO A 106 -7.10 -19.08 -3.37
N VAL A 107 -8.43 -18.95 -3.39
CA VAL A 107 -9.24 -19.17 -4.60
C VAL A 107 -8.96 -18.05 -5.61
N LEU A 108 -9.08 -16.79 -5.19
CA LEU A 108 -8.82 -15.63 -6.04
C LEU A 108 -7.36 -15.62 -6.53
N PHE A 109 -6.40 -15.88 -5.64
CA PHE A 109 -4.99 -15.94 -5.97
C PHE A 109 -4.71 -17.01 -7.03
N SER A 110 -5.23 -18.23 -6.86
CA SER A 110 -4.97 -19.32 -7.82
C SER A 110 -5.53 -19.03 -9.21
N ILE A 111 -6.69 -18.38 -9.31
CA ILE A 111 -7.28 -17.95 -10.58
C ILE A 111 -6.39 -16.93 -11.28
N VAL A 112 -5.95 -15.89 -10.55
CA VAL A 112 -5.11 -14.83 -11.12
C VAL A 112 -3.72 -15.38 -11.45
N ALA A 113 -3.12 -16.20 -10.59
CA ALA A 113 -1.83 -16.83 -10.82
C ALA A 113 -1.86 -17.75 -12.06
N ALA A 114 -2.93 -18.54 -12.22
CA ALA A 114 -3.12 -19.35 -13.42
C ALA A 114 -3.26 -18.49 -14.68
N ARG A 115 -3.94 -17.34 -14.60
CA ARG A 115 -4.03 -16.40 -15.72
C ARG A 115 -2.69 -15.75 -16.04
N ALA A 116 -1.91 -15.41 -15.02
CA ALA A 116 -0.60 -14.79 -15.12
C ALA A 116 0.41 -15.67 -15.85
N VAL A 117 0.56 -16.94 -15.44
CA VAL A 117 1.51 -17.87 -16.09
C VAL A 117 1.11 -18.23 -17.52
N ASN A 118 -0.18 -18.12 -17.87
CA ASN A 118 -0.65 -18.35 -19.24
C ASN A 118 -0.60 -17.08 -20.12
N LEU A 119 -0.20 -15.94 -19.56
CA LEU A 119 -0.28 -14.66 -20.25
C LEU A 119 0.63 -14.58 -21.48
N PRO A 120 1.93 -14.94 -21.42
CA PRO A 120 2.80 -14.90 -22.59
C PRO A 120 2.34 -15.83 -23.72
N HIS A 121 1.86 -17.03 -23.35
CA HIS A 121 1.32 -18.00 -24.31
C HIS A 121 0.09 -17.45 -25.04
N ARG A 122 -0.86 -16.86 -24.31
CA ARG A 122 -2.05 -16.23 -24.92
C ARG A 122 -1.69 -15.06 -25.84
N GLU A 123 -0.71 -14.24 -25.46
CA GLU A 123 -0.23 -13.15 -26.32
C GLU A 123 0.41 -13.68 -27.61
N GLN A 124 1.12 -14.80 -27.52
CA GLN A 124 1.69 -15.46 -28.69
C GLN A 124 0.61 -16.00 -29.63
N GLU A 125 -0.44 -16.63 -29.09
CA GLU A 125 -1.60 -17.09 -29.87
C GLU A 125 -2.33 -15.92 -30.55
N GLN A 126 -2.59 -14.84 -29.82
CA GLN A 126 -3.22 -13.63 -30.35
C GLN A 126 -2.38 -12.99 -31.46
N TYR A 127 -1.06 -12.89 -31.26
CA TYR A 127 -0.17 -12.37 -32.29
C TYR A 127 -0.12 -13.28 -33.53
N ALA A 128 -0.12 -14.60 -33.36
CA ALA A 128 -0.18 -15.55 -34.49
C ALA A 128 -1.47 -15.39 -35.29
N GLU A 129 -2.60 -15.16 -34.63
CA GLU A 129 -3.88 -14.86 -35.30
C GLU A 129 -3.84 -13.54 -36.07
N LEU A 130 -3.26 -12.48 -35.49
CA LEU A 130 -3.09 -11.19 -36.16
C LEU A 130 -2.21 -11.31 -37.42
N VAL A 131 -1.13 -12.10 -37.36
CA VAL A 131 -0.27 -12.37 -38.52
C VAL A 131 -1.06 -13.09 -39.62
N ARG A 132 -1.83 -14.11 -39.28
CA ARG A 132 -2.69 -14.83 -40.25
C ARG A 132 -3.72 -13.92 -40.90
N LEU A 133 -4.33 -13.01 -40.14
CA LEU A 133 -5.30 -12.04 -40.65
C LEU A 133 -4.64 -11.04 -41.60
N ALA A 134 -3.47 -10.52 -41.23
CA ALA A 134 -2.70 -9.62 -42.09
C ALA A 134 -2.36 -10.28 -43.44
N GLU A 135 -1.89 -11.53 -43.42
CA GLU A 135 -1.61 -12.31 -44.63
C GLU A 135 -2.85 -12.49 -45.50
N THR A 136 -3.99 -12.83 -44.89
CA THR A 136 -5.27 -13.03 -45.61
C THR A 136 -5.77 -11.73 -46.27
N CYS A 137 -5.52 -10.59 -45.64
CA CYS A 137 -5.89 -9.27 -46.16
C CYS A 137 -4.84 -8.65 -47.10
N GLY A 138 -3.72 -9.34 -47.36
CA GLY A 138 -2.62 -8.80 -48.18
C GLY A 138 -1.87 -7.63 -47.52
N LEU A 139 -1.95 -7.52 -46.20
CA LEU A 139 -1.26 -6.51 -45.40
C LEU A 139 0.14 -6.99 -45.00
N PRO A 140 1.09 -6.07 -44.77
CA PRO A 140 2.40 -6.43 -44.24
C PRO A 140 2.26 -7.08 -42.86
N ARG A 141 3.19 -7.99 -42.54
CA ARG A 141 3.25 -8.64 -41.24
C ARG A 141 3.38 -7.57 -40.13
N PRO A 142 2.51 -7.57 -39.12
CA PRO A 142 2.59 -6.59 -38.02
C PRO A 142 3.92 -6.76 -37.28
N HIS A 143 4.49 -5.67 -36.80
CA HIS A 143 5.61 -5.73 -35.86
C HIS A 143 5.09 -6.20 -34.51
N ARG A 144 5.81 -7.14 -33.88
CA ARG A 144 5.45 -7.67 -32.55
C ARG A 144 5.92 -6.76 -31.42
N PHE A 145 7.11 -6.20 -31.62
CA PHE A 145 7.86 -5.42 -30.64
C PHE A 145 8.39 -4.17 -31.33
N ASP A 146 8.37 -3.05 -30.64
CA ASP A 146 8.82 -1.77 -31.19
C ASP A 146 10.34 -1.60 -31.05
N ASN A 147 10.94 -2.26 -30.05
CA ASN A 147 12.37 -2.18 -29.75
C ASN A 147 12.94 -3.51 -29.22
N HIS A 148 14.27 -3.56 -29.02
CA HIS A 148 14.98 -4.74 -28.50
C HIS A 148 14.63 -5.04 -27.04
N VAL A 149 14.42 -4.00 -26.23
CA VAL A 149 14.08 -4.12 -24.81
C VAL A 149 12.76 -4.87 -24.64
N ASP A 150 11.74 -4.56 -25.44
CA ASP A 150 10.44 -5.24 -25.42
C ASP A 150 10.58 -6.73 -25.78
N ALA A 151 11.42 -7.04 -26.77
CA ALA A 151 11.65 -8.41 -27.21
C ALA A 151 12.34 -9.25 -26.12
N GLU A 152 13.40 -8.73 -25.50
CA GLU A 152 14.08 -9.38 -24.37
C GLU A 152 13.16 -9.51 -23.15
N SER A 153 12.38 -8.47 -22.85
CA SER A 153 11.39 -8.49 -21.76
C SER A 153 10.36 -9.60 -21.95
N PHE A 154 9.90 -9.80 -23.18
CA PHE A 154 8.96 -10.88 -23.50
C PHE A 154 9.60 -12.28 -23.33
N LEU A 155 10.87 -12.45 -23.68
CA LEU A 155 11.57 -13.73 -23.46
C LEU A 155 11.69 -14.06 -21.97
N ILE A 156 11.97 -13.06 -21.13
CA ILE A 156 12.00 -13.22 -19.67
C ILE A 156 10.60 -13.56 -19.13
N ASP A 157 9.55 -12.93 -19.64
CA ASP A 157 8.17 -13.26 -19.30
C ASP A 157 7.80 -14.72 -19.67
N GLU A 158 8.21 -15.19 -20.86
CA GLU A 158 8.02 -16.57 -21.28
C GLU A 158 8.76 -17.56 -20.37
N GLN A 159 10.00 -17.24 -20.00
CA GLN A 159 10.77 -18.05 -19.06
C GLN A 159 10.07 -18.12 -17.70
N ALA A 160 9.62 -16.98 -17.16
CA ALA A 160 8.89 -16.92 -15.90
C ALA A 160 7.62 -17.78 -15.92
N ALA A 161 6.87 -17.74 -17.03
CA ALA A 161 5.70 -18.57 -17.24
C ALA A 161 6.03 -20.08 -17.25
N GLN A 162 7.09 -20.50 -17.96
CA GLN A 162 7.53 -21.89 -18.00
C GLN A 162 7.97 -22.43 -16.64
N GLU A 163 8.58 -21.57 -15.81
CA GLU A 163 8.99 -21.90 -14.44
C GLU A 163 7.85 -21.79 -13.41
N GLY A 164 6.65 -21.40 -13.83
CA GLY A 164 5.50 -21.19 -12.93
C GLY A 164 5.65 -19.98 -11.99
N LYS A 165 6.54 -19.04 -12.31
CA LYS A 165 6.79 -17.82 -11.54
C LYS A 165 5.73 -16.77 -11.88
N CYS A 166 4.58 -16.86 -11.21
CA CYS A 166 3.44 -15.98 -11.51
C CYS A 166 3.69 -14.48 -11.29
N PHE A 167 4.73 -14.08 -10.54
CA PHE A 167 5.12 -12.66 -10.37
C PHE A 167 6.14 -12.18 -11.41
N GLY A 168 6.57 -13.02 -12.35
CA GLY A 168 7.63 -12.69 -13.31
C GLY A 168 9.04 -12.99 -12.77
N LEU A 169 10.04 -12.59 -13.55
CA LEU A 169 11.46 -12.63 -13.21
C LEU A 169 12.05 -11.22 -13.34
N GLU A 170 12.96 -10.85 -12.44
CA GLU A 170 13.71 -9.59 -12.56
C GLU A 170 14.75 -9.71 -13.68
N ALA A 171 14.96 -8.63 -14.43
CA ALA A 171 16.06 -8.55 -15.38
C ALA A 171 17.39 -8.28 -14.65
N GLU A 172 18.47 -8.89 -15.14
CA GLU A 172 19.82 -8.62 -14.62
C GLU A 172 20.28 -7.18 -14.90
N ASP A 173 19.85 -6.61 -16.05
CA ASP A 173 20.09 -5.23 -16.43
C ASP A 173 18.80 -4.58 -16.95
N GLN A 174 18.28 -3.61 -16.18
CA GLN A 174 17.06 -2.87 -16.50
C GLN A 174 17.19 -1.99 -17.75
N LEU A 175 18.42 -1.72 -18.22
CA LEU A 175 18.64 -1.02 -19.49
C LEU A 175 18.47 -1.94 -20.71
N GLN A 176 18.52 -3.26 -20.51
CA GLN A 176 18.41 -4.26 -21.57
C GLN A 176 17.03 -4.91 -21.63
N ALA A 177 16.35 -5.03 -20.49
CA ALA A 177 15.00 -5.57 -20.40
C ALA A 177 14.23 -4.96 -19.21
N ASP A 178 12.93 -4.73 -19.41
CA ASP A 178 11.96 -4.31 -18.39
C ASP A 178 10.80 -5.32 -18.34
N PRO A 179 11.04 -6.54 -17.79
CA PRO A 179 10.04 -7.60 -17.74
C PRO A 179 8.86 -7.21 -16.86
N ARG A 180 7.71 -7.84 -17.11
CA ARG A 180 6.47 -7.49 -16.42
C ARG A 180 6.27 -8.34 -15.18
N ASN A 181 5.62 -7.76 -14.17
CA ASN A 181 4.98 -8.58 -13.15
C ASN A 181 3.72 -9.23 -13.74
N LEU A 182 3.82 -10.52 -14.11
CA LEU A 182 2.74 -11.24 -14.80
C LEU A 182 1.43 -11.27 -14.00
N PHE A 183 1.51 -11.33 -12.67
CA PHE A 183 0.33 -11.30 -11.80
C PHE A 183 -0.35 -9.94 -11.84
N ALA A 184 0.42 -8.86 -11.72
CA ALA A 184 -0.11 -7.50 -11.83
C ALA A 184 -0.72 -7.25 -13.22
N GLU A 185 -0.08 -7.73 -14.28
CA GLU A 185 -0.60 -7.61 -15.65
C GLU A 185 -1.89 -8.42 -15.85
N ALA A 186 -1.96 -9.62 -15.28
CA ALA A 186 -3.20 -10.40 -15.28
C ALA A 186 -4.33 -9.68 -14.54
N MET A 187 -4.05 -9.01 -13.41
CA MET A 187 -5.03 -8.20 -12.69
C MET A 187 -5.50 -7.00 -13.51
N ARG A 188 -4.59 -6.24 -14.14
CA ARG A 188 -4.95 -5.10 -15.00
C ARG A 188 -5.92 -5.52 -16.11
N ARG A 189 -5.66 -6.67 -16.75
CA ARG A 189 -6.55 -7.22 -17.79
C ARG A 189 -7.91 -7.68 -17.25
N LEU A 190 -7.97 -8.11 -16.00
CA LEU A 190 -9.25 -8.50 -15.36
C LEU A 190 -10.11 -7.29 -15.02
N ILE A 191 -9.49 -6.16 -14.69
CA ILE A 191 -10.20 -4.95 -14.27
C ILE A 191 -10.80 -4.18 -15.46
N GLY A 192 -10.48 -4.53 -16.71
CA GLY A 192 -11.04 -3.85 -17.88
C GLY A 192 -12.56 -3.62 -17.83
N GLU A 193 -13.33 -4.63 -17.39
CA GLU A 193 -14.80 -4.56 -17.25
C GLU A 193 -15.28 -3.86 -15.96
N ALA A 194 -14.42 -3.71 -14.96
CA ALA A 194 -14.71 -3.12 -13.65
C ALA A 194 -14.00 -1.77 -13.43
N SER A 195 -13.46 -1.18 -14.49
CA SER A 195 -12.62 0.03 -14.47
C SER A 195 -13.37 1.28 -13.96
N SER A 196 -14.70 1.24 -13.90
CA SER A 196 -15.53 2.27 -13.27
C SER A 196 -15.55 2.20 -11.74
N ASP A 197 -15.20 1.04 -11.16
CA ASP A 197 -15.40 0.74 -9.73
C ASP A 197 -14.08 0.51 -8.99
N VAL A 198 -13.07 -0.03 -9.66
CA VAL A 198 -11.73 -0.27 -9.11
C VAL A 198 -10.65 0.30 -10.03
N GLU A 199 -9.54 0.75 -9.44
CA GLU A 199 -8.47 1.43 -10.18
C GLU A 199 -7.08 0.93 -9.76
N MET A 200 -6.19 0.82 -10.76
CA MET A 200 -4.82 0.33 -10.62
C MET A 200 -3.78 1.35 -11.13
N ASP A 201 -4.15 2.60 -11.38
CA ASP A 201 -3.27 3.58 -12.03
C ASP A 201 -2.03 3.89 -11.19
N GLN A 202 -2.18 3.89 -9.86
CA GLN A 202 -1.08 4.08 -8.91
C GLN A 202 -0.47 2.75 -8.46
N TYR A 203 -0.95 1.62 -8.99
CA TYR A 203 -0.53 0.29 -8.59
C TYR A 203 0.81 -0.08 -9.21
N PHE A 204 1.83 -0.14 -8.38
CA PHE A 204 3.17 -0.52 -8.80
C PHE A 204 3.58 -1.87 -8.22
N ALA A 205 3.98 -2.78 -9.11
CA ALA A 205 4.54 -4.07 -8.75
C ALA A 205 5.67 -4.40 -9.75
N PRO A 206 6.94 -4.40 -9.33
CA PRO A 206 8.04 -4.78 -10.19
C PRO A 206 8.01 -6.29 -10.46
N ALA A 207 8.63 -6.73 -11.56
CA ALA A 207 8.76 -8.16 -11.86
C ALA A 207 9.48 -8.90 -10.74
N GLY A 208 9.13 -10.16 -10.51
CA GLY A 208 9.69 -11.01 -9.46
C GLY A 208 9.21 -10.69 -8.04
N ALA A 209 8.78 -9.46 -7.76
CA ALA A 209 8.30 -9.06 -6.45
C ALA A 209 6.83 -9.45 -6.20
N THR A 210 6.52 -9.86 -4.97
CA THR A 210 5.14 -10.08 -4.53
C THR A 210 4.39 -8.76 -4.50
N PRO A 211 3.30 -8.60 -5.26
CA PRO A 211 2.52 -7.38 -5.25
C PRO A 211 1.84 -7.14 -3.89
N THR A 212 1.66 -5.87 -3.51
CA THR A 212 0.95 -5.48 -2.27
C THR A 212 -0.32 -4.70 -2.61
N ALA A 213 -1.05 -4.18 -1.62
CA ALA A 213 -2.20 -3.30 -1.86
C ALA A 213 -1.81 -1.83 -2.11
N LEU A 214 -0.51 -1.50 -2.14
CA LEU A 214 -0.04 -0.12 -2.36
C LEU A 214 -0.50 0.39 -3.73
N GLY A 215 -1.18 1.53 -3.72
CA GLY A 215 -1.68 2.17 -4.94
C GLY A 215 -2.91 1.52 -5.56
N PHE A 216 -3.48 0.47 -4.93
CA PHE A 216 -4.73 -0.13 -5.37
C PHE A 216 -5.93 0.63 -4.81
N ASN A 217 -6.86 1.03 -5.68
CA ASN A 217 -8.13 1.63 -5.30
C ASN A 217 -9.26 0.59 -5.40
N PRO A 218 -9.71 0.02 -4.26
CA PRO A 218 -10.73 -1.02 -4.26
C PRO A 218 -12.17 -0.49 -4.46
N HIS A 219 -12.38 0.84 -4.45
CA HIS A 219 -13.70 1.42 -4.66
C HIS A 219 -13.64 2.93 -5.01
N ILE A 220 -13.54 3.25 -6.29
CA ILE A 220 -13.35 4.62 -6.81
C ILE A 220 -14.38 5.59 -6.24
N VAL A 221 -15.66 5.26 -6.31
CA VAL A 221 -16.74 6.16 -5.87
C VAL A 221 -16.66 6.51 -4.37
N LEU A 222 -16.23 5.57 -3.53
CA LEU A 222 -16.17 5.79 -2.08
C LEU A 222 -14.97 6.66 -1.74
N TYR A 223 -13.81 6.38 -2.35
CA TYR A 223 -12.61 7.20 -2.18
C TYR A 223 -12.82 8.61 -2.70
N ASN A 224 -13.43 8.79 -3.87
CA ASN A 224 -13.75 10.11 -4.40
C ASN A 224 -14.74 10.87 -3.52
N ARG A 225 -15.70 10.18 -2.90
CA ARG A 225 -16.58 10.81 -1.89
C ARG A 225 -15.78 11.21 -0.64
N ILE A 226 -14.95 10.35 -0.08
CA ILE A 226 -14.13 10.69 1.10
C ILE A 226 -13.18 11.85 0.77
N ALA A 227 -12.59 11.86 -0.41
CA ALA A 227 -11.61 12.84 -0.86
C ALA A 227 -12.22 14.12 -1.45
N GLU A 228 -13.55 14.21 -1.63
CA GLU A 228 -14.22 15.32 -2.32
C GLU A 228 -13.65 15.60 -3.73
N GLY A 229 -13.26 14.53 -4.43
CA GLY A 229 -12.62 14.63 -5.75
C GLY A 229 -11.17 15.12 -5.72
N ASN A 230 -10.50 15.13 -4.56
CA ASN A 230 -9.08 15.46 -4.46
C ASN A 230 -8.20 14.22 -4.63
N ASP A 231 -7.55 14.12 -5.79
CA ASP A 231 -6.70 12.98 -6.18
C ASP A 231 -5.54 12.73 -5.22
N GLU A 232 -5.00 13.77 -4.57
CA GLU A 232 -3.90 13.62 -3.61
C GLU A 232 -4.39 12.96 -2.31
N ILE A 233 -5.63 13.22 -1.88
CA ILE A 233 -6.21 12.51 -0.74
C ILE A 233 -6.46 11.04 -1.10
N VAL A 234 -6.99 10.76 -2.30
CA VAL A 234 -7.17 9.38 -2.80
C VAL A 234 -5.84 8.63 -2.81
N ARG A 235 -4.79 9.25 -3.35
CA ARG A 235 -3.44 8.71 -3.37
C ARG A 235 -2.92 8.38 -1.97
N ARG A 236 -3.06 9.29 -1.02
CA ARG A 236 -2.60 9.04 0.36
C ARG A 236 -3.37 7.91 1.05
N LEU A 237 -4.62 7.69 0.67
CA LEU A 237 -5.43 6.57 1.17
C LEU A 237 -4.99 5.22 0.55
N THR A 238 -4.75 5.18 -0.77
CA THR A 238 -4.29 3.98 -1.50
C THR A 238 -2.84 3.61 -1.17
N MET A 239 -1.99 4.58 -0.88
CA MET A 239 -0.61 4.37 -0.43
C MET A 239 -0.50 4.02 1.06
N GLY A 240 -1.58 4.24 1.83
CA GLY A 240 -1.61 3.95 3.26
C GLY A 240 -0.93 4.99 4.15
N ASP A 241 -0.62 6.17 3.62
CA ASP A 241 -0.07 7.30 4.37
C ASP A 241 -1.05 7.80 5.43
N VAL A 242 -2.34 7.59 5.18
CA VAL A 242 -3.45 7.95 6.06
C VAL A 242 -4.17 6.69 6.52
N ARG A 243 -4.40 6.56 7.84
CA ARG A 243 -5.13 5.41 8.39
C ARG A 243 -6.64 5.65 8.34
N LEU A 244 -7.26 5.16 7.28
CA LEU A 244 -8.70 5.19 7.07
C LEU A 244 -9.45 4.27 8.03
N SER A 245 -8.86 3.13 8.38
CA SER A 245 -9.53 2.10 9.18
C SER A 245 -10.04 2.58 10.54
N ARG A 246 -9.28 3.45 11.21
CA ARG A 246 -9.69 4.07 12.48
C ARG A 246 -10.92 4.95 12.30
N SER A 247 -10.92 5.75 11.23
CA SER A 247 -12.02 6.65 10.90
C SER A 247 -13.28 5.87 10.52
N ILE A 248 -13.13 4.75 9.82
CA ILE A 248 -14.26 3.85 9.48
C ILE A 248 -14.85 3.22 10.74
N THR A 249 -14.05 2.72 11.67
CA THR A 249 -14.57 2.19 12.95
C THR A 249 -15.33 3.26 13.74
N LYS A 250 -14.83 4.50 13.75
CA LYS A 250 -15.51 5.64 14.37
C LYS A 250 -16.84 5.95 13.67
N ALA A 251 -16.88 5.88 12.35
CA ALA A 251 -18.10 6.08 11.56
C ALA A 251 -19.13 4.97 11.80
N GLU A 252 -18.73 3.70 11.82
CA GLU A 252 -19.62 2.57 12.10
C GLU A 252 -20.34 2.68 13.45
N LEU A 253 -19.68 3.25 14.45
CA LEU A 253 -20.27 3.48 15.77
C LEU A 253 -21.31 4.61 15.80
N ASN A 254 -21.28 5.52 14.82
CA ASN A 254 -21.98 6.81 14.90
C ASN A 254 -22.92 7.10 13.71
N ALA A 255 -22.82 6.37 12.59
CA ALA A 255 -23.52 6.69 11.34
C ALA A 255 -24.85 5.94 11.12
N ASP A 256 -25.27 5.06 12.05
CA ASP A 256 -26.54 4.33 11.99
C ASP A 256 -26.87 3.71 10.60
N HIS A 257 -25.84 3.16 9.95
CA HIS A 257 -25.86 2.57 8.59
C HIS A 257 -26.08 3.53 7.40
N ASP A 258 -26.05 4.85 7.58
CA ASP A 258 -26.00 5.80 6.46
C ASP A 258 -24.56 6.01 5.95
N LEU A 259 -24.34 5.66 4.68
CA LEU A 259 -23.04 5.83 4.02
C LEU A 259 -22.62 7.30 3.92
N ASN A 260 -23.57 8.24 3.74
CA ASN A 260 -23.23 9.65 3.63
C ASN A 260 -22.80 10.23 4.99
N ALA A 261 -23.54 9.91 6.05
CA ALA A 261 -23.12 10.23 7.42
C ALA A 261 -21.75 9.61 7.77
N ALA A 262 -21.50 8.37 7.34
CA ALA A 262 -20.21 7.71 7.55
C ALA A 262 -19.06 8.43 6.84
N VAL A 263 -19.26 8.82 5.58
CA VAL A 263 -18.27 9.60 4.81
C VAL A 263 -17.94 10.92 5.50
N GLU A 264 -18.93 11.63 6.03
CA GLU A 264 -18.71 12.91 6.69
C GLU A 264 -17.93 12.77 8.00
N ILE A 265 -18.23 11.75 8.81
CA ILE A 265 -17.46 11.43 10.02
C ILE A 265 -16.02 11.07 9.67
N ILE A 266 -15.81 10.31 8.59
CA ILE A 266 -14.48 9.94 8.11
C ILE A 266 -13.71 11.21 7.74
N ARG A 267 -14.30 12.12 6.95
CA ARG A 267 -13.65 13.37 6.53
C ARG A 267 -13.21 14.21 7.71
N GLN A 268 -14.09 14.43 8.69
CA GLN A 268 -13.77 15.20 9.88
C GLN A 268 -12.62 14.57 10.66
N ASP A 269 -12.64 13.25 10.82
CA ASP A 269 -11.57 12.53 11.51
C ASP A 269 -10.23 12.60 10.74
N LEU A 270 -10.26 12.50 9.41
CA LEU A 270 -9.05 12.67 8.58
C LEU A 270 -8.49 14.10 8.67
N ALA A 271 -9.36 15.12 8.69
CA ALA A 271 -8.95 16.51 8.88
C ALA A 271 -8.33 16.75 10.26
N GLU A 272 -8.90 16.15 11.32
CA GLU A 272 -8.32 16.16 12.66
C GLU A 272 -6.97 15.46 12.71
N GLN A 273 -6.83 14.29 12.07
CA GLN A 273 -5.57 13.55 11.99
C GLN A 273 -4.50 14.37 11.26
N ALA A 274 -4.84 14.99 10.13
CA ALA A 274 -3.94 15.86 9.38
C ALA A 274 -3.51 17.07 10.21
N THR A 275 -4.44 17.70 10.94
CA THR A 275 -4.13 18.83 11.83
C THR A 275 -3.19 18.41 12.96
N LYS A 276 -3.48 17.29 13.63
CA LYS A 276 -2.60 16.73 14.68
C LYS A 276 -1.21 16.40 14.15
N HIS A 277 -1.13 15.85 12.94
CA HIS A 277 0.14 15.55 12.29
C HIS A 277 0.94 16.82 12.00
N ARG A 278 0.33 17.83 11.38
CA ARG A 278 0.96 19.14 11.12
C ARG A 278 1.44 19.81 12.40
N THR A 279 0.66 19.79 13.48
CA THR A 279 1.08 20.34 14.78
C THR A 279 2.30 19.59 15.33
N LYS A 280 2.36 18.27 15.18
CA LYS A 280 3.51 17.47 15.59
C LYS A 280 4.76 17.78 14.76
N LEU A 281 4.62 17.92 13.44
CA LEU A 281 5.72 18.31 12.55
C LEU A 281 6.21 19.73 12.87
N ALA A 282 5.32 20.69 13.11
CA ALA A 282 5.67 22.06 13.49
C ALA A 282 6.43 22.10 14.82
N ALA A 283 5.97 21.35 15.84
CA ALA A 283 6.66 21.25 17.13
C ALA A 283 8.05 20.60 16.99
N ARG A 284 8.19 19.60 16.12
CA ARG A 284 9.50 18.99 15.81
C ARG A 284 10.40 19.99 15.08
N ARG A 285 9.89 20.70 14.08
CA ARG A 285 10.63 21.73 13.35
C ARG A 285 11.16 22.80 14.28
N GLU A 286 10.34 23.30 15.21
CA GLU A 286 10.75 24.30 16.20
C GLU A 286 11.90 23.78 17.08
N LYS A 287 11.81 22.53 17.55
CA LYS A 287 12.88 21.90 18.34
C LYS A 287 14.17 21.75 17.54
N GLU A 288 14.08 21.27 16.30
CA GLU A 288 15.23 21.06 15.42
C GLU A 288 15.83 22.39 14.94
N LEU A 289 15.04 23.46 14.78
CA LEU A 289 15.55 24.81 14.48
C LEU A 289 16.41 25.36 15.62
N ARG A 290 15.92 25.28 16.87
CA ARG A 290 16.71 25.67 18.05
C ARG A 290 18.02 24.89 18.13
N ARG A 291 17.96 23.60 17.80
CA ARG A 291 19.13 22.74 17.76
C ARG A 291 20.10 23.13 16.65
N LEU A 292 19.58 23.46 15.46
CA LEU A 292 20.37 23.91 14.32
C LEU A 292 21.07 25.22 14.63
N GLU A 293 20.37 26.19 15.22
CA GLU A 293 20.93 27.48 15.62
C GLU A 293 22.05 27.30 16.66
N ALA A 294 21.83 26.47 17.68
CA ALA A 294 22.84 26.16 18.70
C ALA A 294 24.08 25.49 18.10
N TRP A 295 23.89 24.52 17.20
CA TRP A 295 25.01 23.86 16.53
C TRP A 295 25.73 24.82 15.58
N ARG A 296 25.02 25.62 14.78
CA ARG A 296 25.64 26.62 13.89
C ARG A 296 26.48 27.61 14.70
N ALA A 297 25.98 28.11 15.81
CA ALA A 297 26.76 28.99 16.69
C ALA A 297 28.06 28.33 17.18
N SER A 298 28.00 27.06 17.61
CA SER A 298 29.18 26.27 17.98
C SER A 298 30.14 26.05 16.81
N TYR A 299 29.61 25.69 15.63
CA TYR A 299 30.39 25.42 14.42
C TYR A 299 31.09 26.68 13.91
N HIS A 300 30.43 27.84 13.87
CA HIS A 300 31.04 29.12 13.51
C HIS A 300 32.13 29.54 14.51
N GLY A 301 31.97 29.21 15.79
CA GLY A 301 32.99 29.47 16.81
C GLY A 301 34.24 28.60 16.63
N ASN A 302 34.06 27.31 16.32
CA ASN A 302 35.16 26.35 16.19
C ASN A 302 35.83 26.38 14.80
N TYR A 303 35.08 26.72 13.75
CA TYR A 303 35.49 26.64 12.35
C TYR A 303 35.01 27.85 11.52
N PRO A 304 35.43 29.09 11.87
CA PRO A 304 34.89 30.31 11.26
C PRO A 304 35.10 30.40 9.74
N ASP A 305 36.29 30.01 9.25
CA ASP A 305 36.62 30.09 7.82
C ASP A 305 35.81 29.08 6.99
N GLN A 306 35.69 27.85 7.47
CA GLN A 306 34.91 26.79 6.81
C GLN A 306 33.40 27.08 6.84
N ALA A 307 32.92 27.75 7.89
CA ALA A 307 31.53 28.15 8.01
C ALA A 307 31.20 29.24 6.99
N LYS A 308 32.03 30.28 6.89
CA LYS A 308 31.89 31.35 5.90
C LYS A 308 31.96 30.81 4.47
N GLU A 309 32.94 29.96 4.18
CA GLU A 309 33.10 29.32 2.86
C GLU A 309 31.85 28.52 2.47
N TYR A 310 31.27 27.78 3.41
CA TYR A 310 30.04 27.03 3.17
C TYR A 310 28.85 27.95 2.86
N ASP A 311 28.67 29.02 3.65
CA ASP A 311 27.57 29.97 3.44
C ASP A 311 27.67 30.68 2.08
N ASP A 312 28.88 31.06 1.67
CA ASP A 312 29.16 31.65 0.37
C ASP A 312 28.83 30.67 -0.79
N LEU A 313 29.18 29.38 -0.64
CA LEU A 313 28.86 28.35 -1.63
C LEU A 313 27.35 28.07 -1.71
N VAL A 314 26.65 28.01 -0.57
CA VAL A 314 25.19 27.81 -0.54
C VAL A 314 24.49 28.97 -1.25
N ALA A 315 24.88 30.22 -0.96
CA ALA A 315 24.30 31.40 -1.57
C ALA A 315 24.55 31.47 -3.10
N ALA A 316 25.69 30.96 -3.55
CA ALA A 316 26.09 31.01 -4.96
C ALA A 316 25.51 29.86 -5.81
N TYR A 317 25.37 28.66 -5.25
CA TYR A 317 25.18 27.43 -6.05
C TYR A 317 24.04 26.52 -5.59
N CYS A 318 23.38 26.80 -4.47
CA CYS A 318 22.24 25.98 -4.04
C CYS A 318 20.90 26.58 -4.48
N LYS A 319 19.93 25.69 -4.74
CA LYS A 319 18.52 26.06 -4.88
C LYS A 319 18.02 26.69 -3.56
N PRO A 320 17.00 27.56 -3.63
CA PRO A 320 16.46 28.22 -2.44
C PRO A 320 15.94 27.22 -1.41
N GLU A 321 15.91 27.64 -0.15
CA GLU A 321 15.38 26.82 0.94
C GLU A 321 13.91 26.42 0.67
N GLY A 322 13.60 25.14 0.90
CA GLY A 322 12.28 24.57 0.59
C GLY A 322 12.13 24.05 -0.84
N TRP A 323 13.15 24.20 -1.70
CA TRP A 323 13.16 23.54 -3.01
C TRP A 323 13.50 22.05 -2.87
N TYR A 324 12.74 21.20 -3.55
CA TYR A 324 12.98 19.76 -3.64
C TYR A 324 12.83 19.29 -5.09
N PRO A 325 13.60 18.28 -5.51
CA PRO A 325 13.41 17.64 -6.81
C PRO A 325 12.02 17.04 -6.98
N ASP A 326 11.54 16.94 -8.23
CA ASP A 326 10.20 16.46 -8.55
C ASP A 326 9.93 15.02 -8.08
N TYR A 327 10.98 14.19 -8.00
CA TYR A 327 10.88 12.81 -7.51
C TYR A 327 10.71 12.69 -5.99
N PHE A 328 10.89 13.76 -5.21
CA PHE A 328 10.59 13.72 -3.77
C PHE A 328 9.08 13.66 -3.54
N SER A 329 8.63 12.65 -2.81
CA SER A 329 7.23 12.54 -2.43
C SER A 329 6.81 13.67 -1.49
N VAL A 330 5.52 14.02 -1.47
CA VAL A 330 4.99 15.03 -0.53
C VAL A 330 5.31 14.67 0.94
N PRO A 331 5.15 13.41 1.39
CA PRO A 331 5.59 13.00 2.73
C PRO A 331 7.09 13.23 2.99
N ASP A 332 7.96 12.93 2.03
CA ASP A 332 9.41 13.15 2.19
C ASP A 332 9.75 14.63 2.31
N ARG A 333 9.05 15.49 1.57
CA ARG A 333 9.19 16.95 1.67
C ARG A 333 8.74 17.45 3.05
N GLU A 334 7.58 16.99 3.54
CA GLU A 334 7.07 17.35 4.87
C GLU A 334 8.02 16.88 6.00
N GLU A 335 8.60 15.70 5.89
CA GLU A 335 9.53 15.14 6.90
C GLU A 335 10.89 15.85 6.89
N ASN A 336 11.41 16.21 5.71
CA ASN A 336 12.62 17.03 5.59
C ASN A 336 12.38 18.45 6.11
N ASP A 337 11.23 19.05 5.80
CA ASP A 337 10.84 20.35 6.33
C ASP A 337 10.72 20.29 7.87
N ALA A 338 10.23 19.19 8.43
CA ALA A 338 10.18 19.01 9.88
C ALA A 338 11.55 18.79 10.54
N SER A 339 12.63 18.57 9.77
CA SER A 339 13.96 18.22 10.27
C SER A 339 15.07 19.16 9.77
N PRO A 340 14.98 20.48 10.00
CA PRO A 340 15.95 21.46 9.48
C PRO A 340 17.39 21.24 9.96
N PHE A 341 17.59 20.54 11.08
CA PHE A 341 18.92 20.14 11.55
C PHE A 341 19.71 19.28 10.55
N SER A 342 19.02 18.57 9.62
CA SER A 342 19.68 17.83 8.54
C SER A 342 20.33 18.72 7.50
N GLU A 343 20.01 20.03 7.47
CA GLU A 343 20.49 21.00 6.49
C GLU A 343 20.43 20.44 5.06
N THR A 344 19.30 19.82 4.68
CA THR A 344 19.14 19.28 3.33
C THR A 344 19.21 20.46 2.33
N ARG A 345 20.17 20.39 1.41
CA ARG A 345 20.41 21.39 0.36
C ARG A 345 20.60 20.69 -0.98
N PHE A 346 20.20 21.36 -2.05
CA PHE A 346 20.32 20.85 -3.42
C PHE A 346 21.10 21.86 -4.25
N ILE A 347 22.09 21.34 -4.97
CA ILE A 347 22.90 22.13 -5.89
C ILE A 347 22.05 22.45 -7.13
N ASP A 348 22.17 23.67 -7.62
CA ASP A 348 21.59 24.11 -8.89
C ASP A 348 22.58 23.84 -10.04
N ASP A 349 22.36 22.74 -10.75
CA ASP A 349 23.20 22.36 -11.89
C ASP A 349 23.23 23.41 -13.01
N ASP A 350 22.15 24.19 -13.18
CA ASP A 350 22.08 25.22 -14.23
C ASP A 350 23.01 26.39 -13.89
N LEU A 351 23.09 26.78 -12.60
CA LEU A 351 24.00 27.82 -12.13
C LEU A 351 25.47 27.38 -12.20
N LEU A 352 25.75 26.11 -11.93
CA LEU A 352 27.10 25.54 -12.09
C LEU A 352 27.52 25.48 -13.57
N ARG A 353 26.62 25.09 -14.47
CA ARG A 353 26.88 25.02 -15.93
C ARG A 353 27.12 26.39 -16.55
N ALA A 354 26.26 27.38 -16.24
CA ALA A 354 26.34 28.72 -16.81
C ALA A 354 27.70 29.43 -16.57
N ARG A 355 28.41 29.06 -15.49
CA ARG A 355 29.71 29.65 -15.15
C ARG A 355 30.90 28.94 -15.81
N HIS A 356 30.78 27.63 -16.08
CA HIS A 356 31.82 26.85 -16.76
C HIS A 356 31.76 26.95 -18.29
N ASP A 357 30.58 27.17 -18.87
CA ASP A 357 30.40 27.34 -20.32
C ASP A 357 30.95 28.68 -20.86
N ALA A 358 31.29 29.63 -19.98
CA ALA A 358 32.03 30.84 -20.35
C ALA A 358 33.47 30.56 -20.87
N SER A 359 33.95 29.31 -20.76
CA SER A 359 35.28 28.87 -21.23
C SER A 359 35.29 28.24 -22.65
N GLY A 360 34.15 28.20 -23.35
CA GLY A 360 34.13 27.97 -24.79
C GLY A 360 34.50 26.56 -25.28
N ARG A 361 34.24 25.50 -24.51
CA ARG A 361 34.36 24.11 -24.99
C ARG A 361 33.11 23.30 -24.63
N GLY A 362 32.26 23.11 -25.65
CA GLY A 362 30.99 22.38 -25.56
C GLY A 362 31.14 20.87 -25.54
N GLU A 363 31.60 20.31 -24.42
CA GLU A 363 31.46 18.89 -24.13
C GLU A 363 30.70 18.69 -22.81
N LEU A 364 29.64 17.88 -22.87
CA LEU A 364 28.83 17.38 -21.76
C LEU A 364 29.70 16.60 -20.77
N TRP A 365 30.44 17.30 -19.91
CA TRP A 365 30.96 16.72 -18.69
C TRP A 365 29.87 16.79 -17.61
N LEU A 366 29.47 15.62 -17.14
CA LEU A 366 28.67 15.42 -15.92
C LEU A 366 29.11 16.41 -14.84
N SER A 367 28.21 17.33 -14.45
CA SER A 367 28.42 18.47 -13.52
C SER A 367 28.95 18.09 -12.13
N PHE A 368 29.07 16.79 -11.84
CA PHE A 368 29.43 16.25 -10.55
C PHE A 368 30.93 16.37 -10.18
N ASN A 369 31.80 16.88 -11.06
CA ASN A 369 33.25 16.92 -10.81
C ASN A 369 33.87 18.33 -10.86
N THR A 370 33.08 19.40 -10.87
CA THR A 370 33.62 20.76 -10.72
C THR A 370 34.31 20.92 -9.35
N PRO A 371 35.44 21.65 -9.24
CA PRO A 371 36.12 21.88 -7.97
C PRO A 371 35.20 22.41 -6.87
N GLU A 372 34.24 23.27 -7.23
CA GLU A 372 33.25 23.86 -6.34
C GLU A 372 32.27 22.82 -5.78
N ALA A 373 31.75 21.93 -6.63
CA ALA A 373 30.90 20.82 -6.19
C ALA A 373 31.66 19.81 -5.32
N GLN A 374 32.94 19.55 -5.59
CA GLN A 374 33.78 18.71 -4.73
C GLN A 374 34.01 19.37 -3.38
N ARG A 375 34.37 20.65 -3.36
CA ARG A 375 34.58 21.42 -2.14
C ARG A 375 33.31 21.53 -1.29
N PHE A 376 32.17 21.73 -1.92
CA PHE A 376 30.86 21.73 -1.25
C PHE A 376 30.61 20.39 -0.54
N ARG A 377 30.86 19.24 -1.20
CA ARG A 377 30.71 17.92 -0.58
C ARG A 377 31.68 17.70 0.59
N GLU A 378 32.92 18.17 0.48
CA GLU A 378 33.89 18.10 1.58
C GLU A 378 33.38 18.84 2.82
N LEU A 379 32.88 20.07 2.63
CA LEU A 379 32.32 20.88 3.70
C LEU A 379 31.04 20.25 4.28
N GLU A 380 30.16 19.70 3.44
CA GLU A 380 28.99 18.95 3.92
C GLU A 380 29.40 17.73 4.76
N GLN A 381 30.40 16.96 4.33
CA GLN A 381 30.89 15.80 5.09
C GLN A 381 31.52 16.23 6.43
N HIS A 382 32.24 17.35 6.45
CA HIS A 382 32.79 17.91 7.68
C HIS A 382 31.66 18.35 8.63
N ARG A 383 30.71 19.14 8.14
CA ARG A 383 29.52 19.57 8.91
C ARG A 383 28.69 18.40 9.41
N ARG A 384 28.52 17.33 8.61
CA ARG A 384 27.83 16.10 9.04
C ARG A 384 28.55 15.42 10.19
N ARG A 385 29.90 15.36 10.18
CA ARG A 385 30.70 14.82 11.29
C ARG A 385 30.56 15.67 12.55
N SER A 386 30.75 16.98 12.43
CA SER A 386 30.58 17.91 13.56
C SER A 386 29.16 17.87 14.16
N ARG A 387 28.11 17.72 13.33
CA ARG A 387 26.75 17.53 13.82
C ARG A 387 26.59 16.25 14.63
N LYS A 388 27.15 15.14 14.17
CA LYS A 388 27.10 13.87 14.93
C LYS A 388 27.76 14.02 16.30
N GLU A 389 28.94 14.64 16.35
CA GLU A 389 29.65 14.92 17.60
C GLU A 389 28.81 15.80 18.54
N PHE A 390 28.19 16.86 18.00
CA PHE A 390 27.28 17.72 18.76
C PHE A 390 26.05 16.96 19.29
N GLN A 391 25.51 16.01 18.51
CA GLN A 391 24.40 15.17 18.95
C GLN A 391 24.79 14.20 20.08
N GLU A 392 26.05 13.77 20.12
CA GLU A 392 26.59 12.88 21.16
C GLU A 392 26.89 13.62 22.46
N MET A 393 27.21 14.91 22.40
CA MET A 393 27.40 15.78 23.58
C MET A 393 26.10 16.25 24.24
N ASP A 394 24.98 16.19 23.51
CA ASP A 394 23.64 16.63 23.92
C ASP A 394 22.76 15.47 24.45
N ARG A 395 23.32 14.25 24.53
CA ARG A 395 22.72 13.06 25.15
C ARG A 395 23.33 12.83 26.53
#